data_AF-A0A7C3UX39-F1
#
_entry.id   AF-A0A7C3UX39-F1
#
_cell.length_a   1.000
_cell.length_b   1.000
_cell.length_c   1.000
_cell.angle_alpha   90.00
_cell.angle_beta   90.00
_cell.angle_gamma   90.00
#
_symmetry.space_group_name_H-M   'P 1'
#
loop_
_entity.id
_entity.type
_entity.pdbx_description
1 polymer ?
#
loop_
_entity_poly.entity_id
_entity_poly.type
_entity_poly.pdbx_seq_one_letter_code
_entity_poly.pdbx_strand_id
1 'polypeptide(L)'
;MKAPLLKERLERTIAHLLSLDIRERLKRKGIPFEERGSRLFFSIPLLGEEVAIEAPPFSFKAKRGRAIEPVEKVLLLEYLACDPESPVTGGDADWIPLEGTLKERAKGAIDRLSQALSEGQDFVRKAILEMGGTVLAPSTFILEPLPRHLLLLRHGEGLEVFISAALRAVLSDDAVVALLKVLQRRVMKRARRMYEEAMA
;
A
#
# COMPACT_ATOMS: atom_id res chain seq x y z
N MET A 1 -14.99 6.83 -4.51
CA MET A 1 -14.44 8.17 -4.76
C MET A 1 -14.70 8.49 -6.22
N LYS A 2 -15.39 9.60 -6.52
CA LYS A 2 -15.65 9.99 -7.91
C LYS A 2 -14.32 10.37 -8.57
N ALA A 3 -14.13 10.06 -9.86
CA ALA A 3 -12.90 10.34 -10.60
C ALA A 3 -12.38 11.81 -10.51
N PRO A 4 -13.25 12.85 -10.47
CA PRO A 4 -12.79 14.24 -10.33
C PRO A 4 -12.03 14.51 -9.02
N LEU A 5 -12.52 13.95 -7.90
CA LEU A 5 -11.91 14.13 -6.57
C LEU A 5 -10.51 13.51 -6.47
N LEU A 6 -10.24 12.45 -7.23
CA LEU A 6 -8.93 11.81 -7.29
C LEU A 6 -7.89 12.66 -8.01
N LYS A 7 -8.31 13.31 -9.11
CA LYS A 7 -7.44 14.18 -9.91
C LYS A 7 -7.02 15.42 -9.11
N GLU A 8 -7.98 16.09 -8.50
CA GLU A 8 -7.72 17.27 -7.65
C GLU A 8 -6.79 16.94 -6.48
N ARG A 9 -7.00 15.78 -5.85
CA ARG A 9 -6.13 15.31 -4.76
C ARG A 9 -4.71 15.04 -5.25
N LEU A 10 -4.56 14.40 -6.41
CA LEU A 10 -3.26 14.14 -7.02
C LEU A 10 -2.52 15.46 -7.27
N GLU A 11 -3.18 16.42 -7.91
CA GLU A 11 -2.61 17.74 -8.23
C GLU A 11 -2.19 18.49 -6.96
N ARG A 12 -3.03 18.50 -5.93
CA ARG A 12 -2.72 19.12 -4.62
C ARG A 12 -1.50 18.49 -3.96
N THR A 13 -1.40 17.16 -3.99
CA THR A 13 -0.29 16.44 -3.36
C THR A 13 1.02 16.67 -4.12
N ILE A 14 0.97 16.74 -5.46
CA ILE A 14 2.13 17.11 -6.29
C ILE A 14 2.58 18.55 -5.97
N ALA A 15 1.65 19.51 -5.93
CA ALA A 15 1.97 20.90 -5.62
C ALA A 15 2.64 21.02 -4.24
N HIS A 16 2.14 20.29 -3.25
CA HIS A 16 2.75 20.24 -1.92
C HIS A 16 4.15 19.61 -1.95
N LEU A 17 4.37 18.51 -2.68
CA LEU A 17 5.69 17.91 -2.80
C LEU A 17 6.70 18.80 -3.51
N LEU A 18 6.26 19.58 -4.50
CA LEU A 18 7.11 20.55 -5.19
C LEU A 18 7.55 21.70 -4.28
N SER A 19 6.83 21.99 -3.19
CA SER A 19 7.24 22.98 -2.20
C SER A 19 8.19 22.43 -1.14
N LEU A 20 8.56 21.15 -1.21
CA LEU A 20 9.37 20.44 -0.21
C LEU A 20 10.71 20.00 -0.81
N ASP A 21 11.72 19.81 0.05
CA ASP A 21 12.97 19.18 -0.36
C ASP A 21 12.79 17.65 -0.49
N ILE A 22 12.56 17.20 -1.73
CA ILE A 22 12.39 15.78 -2.05
C ILE A 22 13.67 14.98 -1.76
N ARG A 23 14.86 15.55 -1.97
CA ARG A 23 16.13 14.84 -1.75
C ARG A 23 16.28 14.47 -0.29
N GLU A 24 16.05 15.44 0.60
CA GLU A 24 16.15 15.21 2.04
C GLU A 24 15.13 14.16 2.52
N ARG A 25 13.91 14.19 1.98
CA ARG A 25 12.87 13.21 2.28
C ARG A 25 13.25 11.80 1.85
N LEU A 26 13.78 11.64 0.63
CA LEU A 26 14.25 10.35 0.13
C LEU A 26 15.40 9.82 1.00
N LYS A 27 16.38 10.67 1.33
CA LYS A 27 17.49 10.29 2.23
C LYS A 27 16.99 9.79 3.58
N ARG A 28 16.12 10.54 4.24
CA ARG A 28 15.63 10.16 5.57
C ARG A 28 14.74 8.92 5.56
N LYS A 29 13.96 8.72 4.50
CA LYS A 29 13.20 7.47 4.28
C LYS A 29 14.10 6.28 3.89
N GLY A 30 15.40 6.52 3.67
CA GLY A 30 16.34 5.50 3.23
C GLY A 30 16.07 4.99 1.82
N ILE A 31 15.46 5.81 0.97
CA ILE A 31 15.15 5.47 -0.42
C ILE A 31 16.34 5.90 -1.28
N PRO A 32 17.07 4.96 -1.90
CA PRO A 32 18.14 5.30 -2.83
C PRO A 32 17.56 6.02 -4.06
N PHE A 33 18.29 7.02 -4.54
CA PHE A 33 17.89 7.75 -5.74
C PHE A 33 19.11 8.16 -6.58
N GLU A 34 18.88 8.29 -7.88
CA GLU A 34 19.85 8.82 -8.84
C GLU A 34 19.44 10.22 -9.26
N GLU A 35 20.41 11.12 -9.37
CA GLU A 35 20.20 12.45 -9.95
C GLU A 35 20.65 12.48 -11.41
N ARG A 36 19.79 12.97 -12.30
CA ARG A 36 20.15 13.26 -13.70
C ARG A 36 19.63 14.63 -14.07
N GLY A 37 20.52 15.63 -14.03
CA GLY A 37 20.15 17.04 -14.18
C GLY A 37 19.28 17.51 -13.01
N SER A 38 18.11 18.08 -13.30
CA SER A 38 17.14 18.52 -12.28
C SER A 38 16.18 17.42 -11.80
N ARG A 39 16.36 16.19 -12.28
CA ARG A 39 15.44 15.08 -12.05
C ARG A 39 16.04 14.04 -11.12
N LEU A 40 15.20 13.49 -10.26
CA LEU A 40 15.47 12.40 -9.33
C LEU A 40 14.77 11.14 -9.84
N PHE A 41 15.47 10.03 -9.84
CA PHE A 41 14.95 8.71 -10.22
C PHE A 41 15.10 7.77 -9.03
N PHE A 42 14.01 7.18 -8.58
CA PHE A 42 13.99 6.27 -7.44
C PHE A 42 12.90 5.22 -7.59
N SER A 43 12.90 4.21 -6.72
CA SER A 43 11.85 3.20 -6.69
C SER A 43 11.30 3.05 -5.28
N ILE A 44 9.99 2.81 -5.18
CA ILE A 44 9.31 2.53 -3.92
C ILE A 44 8.56 1.21 -4.06
N PRO A 45 8.81 0.23 -3.18
CA PRO A 45 7.97 -0.96 -3.06
C PRO A 45 6.53 -0.59 -2.69
N LEU A 46 5.55 -1.09 -3.45
CA LEU A 46 4.13 -0.99 -3.15
C LEU A 46 3.48 -2.36 -3.29
N LEU A 47 3.15 -2.98 -2.16
CA LEU A 47 2.57 -4.33 -2.08
C LEU A 47 3.42 -5.36 -2.86
N GLY A 48 4.72 -5.43 -2.52
CA GLY A 48 5.67 -6.37 -3.11
C GLY A 48 6.12 -6.06 -4.54
N GLU A 49 5.73 -4.91 -5.10
CA GLU A 49 6.13 -4.50 -6.45
C GLU A 49 6.86 -3.15 -6.43
N GLU A 50 8.04 -3.10 -7.05
CA GLU A 50 8.78 -1.86 -7.27
C GLU A 50 8.07 -0.92 -8.26
N VAL A 51 7.78 0.29 -7.80
CA VAL A 51 7.27 1.38 -8.62
C VAL A 51 8.39 2.39 -8.82
N ALA A 52 8.88 2.50 -10.05
CA ALA A 52 9.85 3.52 -10.43
C ALA A 52 9.16 4.88 -10.55
N ILE A 53 9.79 5.91 -9.97
CA ILE A 53 9.28 7.27 -9.88
C ILE A 53 10.36 8.23 -10.38
N GLU A 54 9.94 9.18 -11.22
CA GLU A 54 10.78 10.29 -11.70
C GLU A 54 10.21 11.60 -11.13
N ALA A 55 11.00 12.38 -10.40
CA ALA A 55 10.56 13.62 -9.76
C ALA A 55 11.53 14.80 -10.01
N PRO A 56 11.05 16.02 -10.30
CA PRO A 56 9.82 16.31 -11.05
C PRO A 56 9.94 15.75 -12.49
N PRO A 57 8.90 15.11 -13.06
CA PRO A 57 7.48 15.53 -13.05
C PRO A 57 6.50 14.66 -12.23
N PHE A 58 6.98 13.70 -11.43
CA PHE A 58 6.18 12.62 -10.81
C PHE A 58 5.53 11.68 -11.83
N SER A 59 6.37 11.09 -12.68
CA SER A 59 5.97 9.96 -13.53
C SER A 59 6.10 8.64 -12.74
N PHE A 60 5.22 7.67 -13.02
CA PHE A 60 5.16 6.39 -12.28
C PHE A 60 5.17 5.23 -13.27
N LYS A 61 6.06 4.26 -13.06
CA LYS A 61 6.17 3.05 -13.88
C LYS A 61 6.35 1.82 -13.01
N ALA A 62 5.41 0.88 -13.10
CA ALA A 62 5.57 -0.44 -12.50
C ALA A 62 6.70 -1.20 -13.21
N LYS A 63 7.57 -1.87 -12.47
CA LYS A 63 8.63 -2.71 -13.06
C LYS A 63 8.06 -3.84 -13.95
N ARG A 64 6.87 -4.35 -13.64
CA ARG A 64 6.17 -5.42 -14.40
C ARG A 64 5.24 -4.89 -15.50
N GLY A 65 5.39 -3.63 -15.91
CA GLY A 65 4.68 -3.06 -17.07
C GLY A 65 3.18 -2.81 -16.87
N ARG A 66 2.62 -3.07 -15.67
CA ARG A 66 1.22 -2.72 -15.40
C ARG A 66 1.03 -1.21 -15.26
N ALA A 67 -0.18 -0.75 -15.58
CA ALA A 67 -0.58 0.61 -15.26
C ALA A 67 -0.68 0.81 -13.74
N ILE A 68 -0.09 1.90 -13.24
CA ILE A 68 -0.27 2.36 -11.87
C ILE A 68 -1.58 3.17 -11.80
N GLU A 69 -2.51 2.71 -10.98
CA GLU A 69 -3.81 3.36 -10.82
C GLU A 69 -3.64 4.74 -10.17
N PRO A 70 -4.52 5.72 -10.46
CA PRO A 70 -4.46 7.05 -9.83
C PRO A 70 -4.39 7.01 -8.31
N VAL A 71 -5.09 6.06 -7.70
CA VAL A 71 -5.12 5.88 -6.25
C VAL A 71 -3.77 5.43 -5.68
N GLU A 72 -3.02 4.61 -6.42
CA GLU A 72 -1.69 4.17 -6.03
C GLU A 72 -0.67 5.31 -6.14
N LYS A 73 -0.83 6.18 -7.14
CA LYS A 73 -0.02 7.40 -7.25
C LYS A 73 -0.21 8.30 -6.04
N VAL A 74 -1.47 8.54 -5.64
CA VAL A 74 -1.78 9.33 -4.44
C VAL A 74 -1.16 8.70 -3.19
N LEU A 75 -1.25 7.38 -3.02
CA LEU A 75 -0.61 6.68 -1.90
C LEU A 75 0.90 6.92 -1.84
N LEU A 76 1.60 6.76 -2.96
CA LEU A 76 3.04 6.97 -3.05
C LEU A 76 3.44 8.42 -2.80
N LEU A 77 2.64 9.39 -3.28
CA LEU A 77 2.89 10.81 -3.03
C LEU A 77 2.62 11.21 -1.59
N GLU A 78 1.54 10.72 -0.96
CA GLU A 78 1.27 10.95 0.48
C GLU A 78 2.41 10.38 1.33
N TYR A 79 2.87 9.17 1.01
CA TYR A 79 4.02 8.57 1.66
C TYR A 79 5.30 9.42 1.54
N LEU A 80 5.57 10.00 0.36
CA LEU A 80 6.71 10.91 0.16
C LEU A 80 6.54 12.24 0.92
N ALA A 81 5.32 12.77 0.96
CA ALA A 81 4.99 14.05 1.57
C ALA A 81 4.98 13.99 3.10
N CYS A 82 4.73 12.82 3.68
CA CYS A 82 4.75 12.65 5.12
C CYS A 82 6.15 12.83 5.71
N ASP A 83 6.22 13.47 6.89
CA ASP A 83 7.45 13.73 7.61
C ASP A 83 8.25 12.44 7.84
N PRO A 84 9.53 12.39 7.44
CA PRO A 84 10.41 11.28 7.71
C PRO A 84 10.66 10.95 9.20
N GLU A 85 10.37 11.85 10.14
CA GLU A 85 10.42 11.55 11.59
C GLU A 85 9.18 10.80 12.10
N SER A 86 8.21 10.49 11.23
CA SER A 86 7.10 9.60 11.58
C SER A 86 7.66 8.27 12.11
N PRO A 87 7.12 7.74 13.23
CA PRO A 87 7.72 6.64 13.95
C PRO A 87 7.96 5.44 13.03
N VAL A 88 9.23 5.14 12.79
CA VAL A 88 9.66 3.94 12.08
C VAL A 88 9.66 2.80 13.10
N THR A 89 8.48 2.32 13.50
CA THR A 89 8.40 1.18 14.43
C THR A 89 8.42 -0.13 13.66
N GLY A 90 9.63 -0.70 13.55
CA GLY A 90 9.89 -2.01 12.97
C GLY A 90 9.99 -3.16 13.99
N GLY A 91 9.53 -3.00 15.23
CA GLY A 91 9.70 -4.01 16.28
C GLY A 91 8.43 -4.33 17.06
N ASP A 92 7.81 -3.31 17.65
CA ASP A 92 6.57 -3.43 18.40
C ASP A 92 5.58 -2.39 17.84
N ALA A 93 4.85 -2.76 16.79
CA ALA A 93 3.87 -1.86 16.23
C ALA A 93 2.71 -1.72 17.23
N ASP A 94 2.43 -0.49 17.68
CA ASP A 94 1.13 -0.14 18.23
C ASP A 94 0.08 -0.42 17.14
N TRP A 95 -0.55 -1.61 17.24
CA TRP A 95 -1.55 -2.08 16.29
C TRP A 95 -2.87 -1.40 16.58
N ILE A 96 -3.27 -0.50 15.68
CA ILE A 96 -4.54 0.21 15.79
C ILE A 96 -5.58 -0.58 15.00
N PRO A 97 -6.63 -1.13 15.63
CA PRO A 97 -7.69 -1.82 14.91
C PRO A 97 -8.42 -0.85 13.98
N LEU A 98 -8.81 -1.34 12.80
CA LEU A 98 -9.63 -0.58 11.88
C LEU A 98 -11.09 -0.59 12.36
N GLU A 99 -11.57 0.56 12.85
CA GLU A 99 -12.89 0.67 13.49
C GLU A 99 -13.72 1.85 12.95
N GLY A 100 -14.99 1.91 13.41
CA GLY A 100 -15.93 2.98 13.10
C GLY A 100 -16.13 3.25 11.61
N THR A 101 -16.26 4.53 11.26
CA THR A 101 -16.49 4.99 9.88
C THR A 101 -15.42 4.49 8.91
N LEU A 102 -14.18 4.35 9.37
CA LEU A 102 -13.08 3.88 8.51
C LEU A 102 -13.28 2.40 8.12
N LYS A 103 -13.66 1.56 9.08
CA LYS A 103 -14.03 0.16 8.84
C LYS A 103 -15.22 0.04 7.89
N GLU A 104 -16.27 0.85 8.08
CA GLU A 104 -17.45 0.84 7.21
C GLU A 104 -17.10 1.19 5.76
N ARG A 105 -16.27 2.21 5.56
CA ARG A 105 -15.82 2.64 4.22
C ARG A 105 -14.95 1.61 3.51
N ALA A 106 -14.25 0.78 4.28
CA ALA A 106 -13.43 -0.33 3.80
C ALA A 106 -14.18 -1.67 3.76
N LYS A 107 -15.41 -1.75 4.31
CA LYS A 107 -16.16 -3.00 4.54
C LYS A 107 -16.19 -3.91 3.32
N GLY A 108 -16.56 -3.39 2.15
CA GLY A 108 -16.63 -4.21 0.94
C GLY A 108 -15.29 -4.82 0.50
N ALA A 109 -14.15 -4.22 0.83
CA ALA A 109 -12.84 -4.81 0.59
C ALA A 109 -12.51 -5.88 1.64
N ILE A 110 -12.83 -5.61 2.91
CA ILE A 110 -12.61 -6.52 4.03
C ILE A 110 -13.46 -7.78 3.88
N ASP A 111 -14.76 -7.64 3.62
CA ASP A 111 -15.69 -8.76 3.47
C ASP A 111 -15.26 -9.69 2.32
N ARG A 112 -14.86 -9.14 1.17
CA ARG A 112 -14.39 -9.93 0.02
C ARG A 112 -13.10 -10.68 0.31
N LEU A 113 -12.15 -10.06 1.01
CA LEU A 113 -10.93 -10.74 1.43
C LEU A 113 -11.25 -11.82 2.47
N SER A 114 -12.13 -11.54 3.42
CA SER A 114 -12.58 -12.49 4.44
C SER A 114 -13.21 -13.72 3.80
N GLN A 115 -14.13 -13.51 2.86
CA GLN A 115 -14.78 -14.59 2.12
C GLN A 115 -13.75 -15.43 1.34
N ALA A 116 -12.83 -14.78 0.64
CA ALA A 116 -11.81 -15.47 -0.14
C ALA A 116 -10.84 -16.29 0.74
N LEU A 117 -10.48 -15.77 1.92
CA LEU A 117 -9.66 -16.50 2.91
C LEU A 117 -10.41 -17.71 3.51
N SER A 118 -11.74 -17.65 3.59
CA SER A 118 -12.57 -18.77 4.03
C SER A 118 -12.78 -19.83 2.95
N GLU A 119 -12.98 -19.43 1.69
CA GLU A 119 -13.31 -20.34 0.58
C GLU A 119 -12.08 -20.90 -0.17
N GLY A 120 -10.97 -20.16 -0.19
CA GLY A 120 -9.80 -20.43 -1.06
C GLY A 120 -8.48 -20.17 -0.35
N GLN A 121 -8.34 -20.73 0.85
CA GLN A 121 -7.29 -20.40 1.81
C GLN A 121 -5.88 -20.45 1.22
N ASP A 122 -5.53 -21.48 0.44
CA ASP A 122 -4.15 -21.66 -0.01
C ASP A 122 -3.71 -20.68 -1.10
N PHE A 123 -4.54 -20.45 -2.13
CA PHE A 123 -4.19 -19.51 -3.20
C PHE A 123 -4.20 -18.07 -2.73
N VAL A 124 -5.13 -17.71 -1.84
CA VAL A 124 -5.18 -16.37 -1.26
C VAL A 124 -4.00 -16.13 -0.33
N ARG A 125 -3.63 -17.11 0.51
CA ARG A 125 -2.42 -17.04 1.35
C ARG A 125 -1.16 -16.91 0.51
N LYS A 126 -0.99 -17.73 -0.53
CA LYS A 126 0.14 -17.63 -1.46
C LYS A 126 0.20 -16.26 -2.15
N ALA A 127 -0.93 -15.72 -2.57
CA ALA A 127 -1.00 -14.39 -3.17
C ALA A 127 -0.58 -13.28 -2.18
N ILE A 128 -0.97 -13.38 -0.90
CA ILE A 128 -0.53 -12.45 0.15
C ILE A 128 0.98 -12.53 0.34
N LEU A 129 1.54 -13.75 0.44
CA LEU A 129 2.98 -13.98 0.59
C LEU A 129 3.78 -13.38 -0.59
N GLU A 130 3.32 -13.57 -1.83
CA GLU A 130 3.98 -12.98 -3.01
C GLU A 130 3.95 -11.44 -3.06
N MET A 131 3.06 -10.80 -2.30
CA MET A 131 2.97 -9.34 -2.19
C MET A 131 3.82 -8.78 -1.06
N GLY A 132 4.80 -9.55 -0.57
CA GLY A 132 5.63 -9.17 0.57
C GLY A 132 4.95 -9.41 1.92
N GLY A 133 3.93 -10.28 1.95
CA GLY A 133 3.30 -10.71 3.19
C GLY A 133 4.17 -11.73 3.93
N THR A 134 4.08 -11.73 5.26
CA THR A 134 4.66 -12.71 6.18
C THR A 134 3.54 -13.37 6.98
N VAL A 135 3.65 -14.67 7.24
CA VAL A 135 2.71 -15.42 8.07
C VAL A 135 3.26 -15.47 9.49
N LEU A 136 2.54 -14.91 10.46
CA LEU A 136 2.89 -15.03 11.88
C LEU A 136 2.27 -16.28 12.53
N ALA A 137 1.05 -16.62 12.11
CA ALA A 137 0.29 -17.77 12.56
C ALA A 137 -0.63 -18.20 11.41
N PRO A 138 -1.22 -19.40 11.42
CA PRO A 138 -2.01 -19.91 10.29
C PRO A 138 -3.02 -18.89 9.73
N SER A 139 -3.67 -18.11 10.58
CA SER A 139 -4.66 -17.11 10.17
C SER A 139 -4.23 -15.66 10.43
N THR A 140 -2.94 -15.40 10.63
CA THR A 140 -2.41 -14.05 10.91
C THR A 140 -1.29 -13.70 9.94
N PHE A 141 -1.48 -12.61 9.21
CA PHE A 141 -0.57 -12.15 8.16
C PHE A 141 -0.13 -10.72 8.43
N ILE A 142 1.16 -10.44 8.33
CA ILE A 142 1.68 -9.08 8.25
C ILE A 142 1.99 -8.78 6.80
N LEU A 143 1.56 -7.62 6.31
CA LEU A 143 2.00 -7.07 5.04
C LEU A 143 2.77 -5.80 5.27
N GLU A 144 3.79 -5.57 4.44
CA GLU A 144 4.49 -4.30 4.33
C GLU A 144 4.04 -3.60 3.03
N PRO A 145 2.88 -2.92 3.03
CA PRO A 145 2.37 -2.25 1.83
C PRO A 145 3.28 -1.15 1.29
N LEU A 146 4.03 -0.49 2.17
CA LEU A 146 4.99 0.57 1.89
C LEU A 146 6.22 0.33 2.78
N PRO A 147 7.42 0.79 2.38
CA PRO A 147 8.63 0.55 3.16
C PRO A 147 8.47 1.00 4.61
N ARG A 148 8.77 0.11 5.56
CA ARG A 148 8.70 0.31 7.01
C ARG A 148 7.30 0.54 7.58
N HIS A 149 6.24 0.29 6.80
CA HIS A 149 4.87 0.50 7.24
C HIS A 149 4.07 -0.79 7.14
N LEU A 150 3.53 -1.23 8.27
CA LEU A 150 2.95 -2.56 8.40
C LEU A 150 1.42 -2.52 8.51
N LEU A 151 0.81 -3.59 7.99
CA LEU A 151 -0.62 -3.90 8.07
C LEU A 151 -0.79 -5.34 8.52
N LEU A 152 -1.53 -5.56 9.61
CA LEU A 152 -1.83 -6.88 10.14
C LEU A 152 -3.24 -7.30 9.70
N LEU A 153 -3.35 -8.50 9.16
CA LEU A 153 -4.60 -9.17 8.82
C LEU A 153 -4.75 -10.38 9.74
N ARG A 154 -5.80 -10.41 10.55
CA ARG A 154 -6.17 -11.57 11.37
C ARG A 154 -7.49 -12.13 10.89
N HIS A 155 -7.49 -13.40 10.51
CA HIS A 155 -8.66 -14.12 10.02
C HIS A 155 -9.14 -15.11 11.08
N GLY A 156 -10.42 -15.04 11.43
CA GLY A 156 -11.11 -15.95 12.34
C GLY A 156 -12.54 -16.14 11.85
N GLU A 157 -13.52 -15.74 12.65
CA GLU A 157 -14.93 -15.66 12.20
C GLU A 157 -15.15 -14.58 11.13
N GLY A 158 -14.20 -13.63 11.01
CA GLY A 158 -14.13 -12.64 9.96
C GLY A 158 -12.69 -12.14 9.80
N LEU A 159 -12.50 -11.15 8.92
CA LEU A 159 -11.22 -10.48 8.74
C LEU A 159 -11.14 -9.22 9.59
N GLU A 160 -10.19 -9.22 10.53
CA GLU A 160 -9.78 -8.05 11.29
C GLU A 160 -8.52 -7.45 10.66
N VAL A 161 -8.49 -6.12 10.58
CA VAL A 161 -7.39 -5.36 9.99
C VAL A 161 -6.84 -4.44 11.06
N PHE A 162 -5.53 -4.49 11.29
CA PHE A 162 -4.84 -3.55 12.15
C PHE A 162 -3.78 -2.79 11.35
N ILE A 163 -3.65 -1.52 11.67
CA ILE A 163 -2.74 -0.59 11.02
C ILE A 163 -1.70 -0.18 12.06
N SER A 164 -0.41 -0.26 11.70
CA SER A 164 0.65 0.28 12.55
C SER A 164 0.44 1.79 12.76
N ALA A 165 0.71 2.30 13.96
CA ALA A 165 0.68 3.75 14.23
C ALA A 165 1.50 4.56 13.20
N ALA A 166 2.63 4.00 12.74
CA ALA A 166 3.42 4.52 11.64
C ALA A 166 2.59 4.73 10.36
N LEU A 167 1.92 3.68 9.87
CA LEU A 167 1.13 3.74 8.64
C LEU A 167 -0.06 4.70 8.79
N ARG A 168 -0.61 4.79 10.00
CA ARG A 168 -1.69 5.73 10.32
C ARG A 168 -1.23 7.19 10.32
N ALA A 169 0.01 7.46 10.73
CA ALA A 169 0.59 8.80 10.74
C ALA A 169 0.88 9.32 9.32
N VAL A 170 1.17 8.42 8.37
CA VAL A 170 1.56 8.82 7.01
C VAL A 170 0.41 8.82 6.00
N LEU A 171 -0.64 8.04 6.25
CA LEU A 171 -1.80 7.94 5.37
C LEU A 171 -3.04 8.55 6.01
N SER A 172 -3.71 9.40 5.23
CA SER A 172 -5.09 9.78 5.50
C SER A 172 -6.07 8.59 5.48
N ASP A 173 -7.26 8.78 6.04
CA ASP A 173 -8.34 7.79 6.06
C ASP A 173 -8.70 7.29 4.66
N ASP A 174 -8.77 8.21 3.70
CA ASP A 174 -9.07 7.89 2.31
C ASP A 174 -7.99 7.04 1.66
N ALA A 175 -6.72 7.34 1.96
CA ALA A 175 -5.58 6.57 1.52
C ALA A 175 -5.56 5.19 2.15
N VAL A 176 -5.87 5.06 3.43
CA VAL A 176 -6.03 3.75 4.09
C VAL A 176 -7.12 2.90 3.42
N VAL A 177 -8.31 3.46 3.20
CA VAL A 177 -9.41 2.74 2.52
C VAL A 177 -9.01 2.34 1.09
N ALA A 178 -8.33 3.23 0.39
CA ALA A 178 -7.79 2.99 -0.93
C ALA A 178 -6.78 1.84 -0.94
N LEU A 179 -5.82 1.85 0.00
CA LEU A 179 -4.81 0.81 0.15
C LEU A 179 -5.47 -0.55 0.35
N LEU A 180 -6.48 -0.66 1.22
CA LEU A 180 -7.23 -1.90 1.43
C LEU A 180 -7.95 -2.38 0.17
N LYS A 181 -8.51 -1.46 -0.62
CA LYS A 181 -9.15 -1.79 -1.91
C LYS A 181 -8.14 -2.21 -2.97
N VAL A 182 -6.95 -1.62 -2.99
CA VAL A 182 -5.85 -2.05 -3.88
C VAL A 182 -5.36 -3.43 -3.47
N LEU A 183 -5.08 -3.64 -2.18
CA LEU A 183 -4.69 -4.92 -1.61
C LEU A 183 -5.69 -6.01 -1.97
N GLN A 184 -6.98 -5.79 -1.67
CA GLN A 184 -8.04 -6.75 -2.00
C GLN A 184 -8.04 -7.13 -3.47
N ARG A 185 -8.04 -6.14 -4.37
CA ARG A 185 -8.08 -6.40 -5.81
C ARG A 185 -6.84 -7.15 -6.29
N ARG A 186 -5.66 -6.77 -5.81
CA ARG A 186 -4.41 -7.44 -6.20
C ARG A 186 -4.40 -8.88 -5.70
N VAL A 187 -4.69 -9.11 -4.43
CA VAL A 187 -4.73 -10.45 -3.82
C VAL A 187 -5.70 -11.35 -4.60
N MET A 188 -6.93 -10.89 -4.83
CA MET A 188 -7.92 -11.66 -5.58
C MET A 188 -7.49 -11.95 -7.02
N LYS A 189 -6.96 -10.95 -7.72
CA LYS A 189 -6.48 -11.13 -9.10
C LYS A 189 -5.33 -12.15 -9.17
N ARG A 190 -4.41 -12.10 -8.21
CA ARG A 190 -3.27 -13.01 -8.18
C ARG A 190 -3.68 -14.42 -7.77
N ALA A 191 -4.49 -14.57 -6.73
CA ALA A 191 -5.02 -15.85 -6.29
C ALA A 191 -5.81 -16.54 -7.41
N ARG A 192 -6.67 -15.80 -8.11
CA ARG A 192 -7.41 -16.32 -9.27
C ARG A 192 -6.47 -16.82 -10.36
N ARG A 193 -5.45 -16.06 -10.71
CA ARG A 193 -4.46 -16.47 -11.72
C ARG A 193 -3.74 -17.75 -11.30
N MET A 194 -3.34 -17.87 -10.03
CA MET A 194 -2.71 -19.09 -9.52
C MET A 194 -3.64 -20.30 -9.57
N TYR A 195 -4.93 -20.11 -9.28
CA TYR A 195 -5.94 -21.15 -9.40
C TYR A 195 -6.10 -21.61 -10.86
N GLU A 196 -6.24 -20.66 -11.79
CA GLU A 196 -6.34 -20.95 -13.23
C GLU A 196 -5.10 -21.67 -13.76
N GLU A 197 -3.89 -21.27 -13.32
CA GLU A 197 -2.61 -21.92 -13.67
C GLU A 197 -2.49 -23.35 -13.09
N ALA A 198 -3.11 -23.64 -11.96
CA ALA A 198 -3.06 -24.97 -11.32
C ALA A 198 -4.08 -25.97 -11.90
N MET A 199 -5.13 -25.46 -12.56
CA MET A 199 -6.19 -26.26 -13.17
C MET A 199 -5.99 -26.50 -14.67
N ALA A 200 -4.97 -25.87 -15.27
CA ALA A 200 -4.57 -26.03 -16.67
C ALA A 200 -3.53 -27.14 -16.82
#